data_AF-A0A7V3MBU7-F1
#
_entry.id   AF-A0A7V3MBU7-F1
#
_cell.length_a   1.000
_cell.length_b   1.000
_cell.length_c   1.000
_cell.angle_alpha   90.00
_cell.angle_beta   90.00
_cell.angle_gamma   90.00
#
_symmetry.space_group_name_H-M   'P 1'
#
loop_
_entity.id
_entity.type
_entity.pdbx_description
1 polymer ?
#
loop_
_entity_poly.entity_id
_entity_poly.type
_entity_poly.pdbx_seq_one_letter_code
_entity_poly.pdbx_strand_id
1 'polypeptide(L)'
;MKGLALRILGKLEKSMEVLLESAGGYIAYGSAYSTFPIAKTLELSRLAGLEPPPRKLARKALVLAKKGSWGEQAAAEEIEALLREDDAEAAEGLYEAAKNYLRAYQNIETVFSGLTAAYLAWKTDSPVFTKALKLIAPLVPLHPGFKKDPLLGKFLSRVEPIIAEALQTGQDESGIRAYLIGEFRVLVDGIEIRLKGWHRNKALIAFVYLLLSPKHRIAHDHLFYLLWPKKAYNPKNRWGLYSAINTIRKHLGRRELLTKRRDFYQLEDTWTDLGEIENLVRLADATIDPAEKEEYLARARELAKGELLPEFPYDKHIEEYRQYYNRLRKRLFGE
;
A
#
# COMPACT_ATOMS: atom_id res chain seq x y z
N MET A 1 -4.42 15.56 -14.42
CA MET A 1 -3.95 16.52 -13.40
C MET A 1 -4.86 17.76 -13.29
N LYS A 2 -5.01 18.61 -14.33
CA LYS A 2 -5.83 19.85 -14.26
C LYS A 2 -7.29 19.62 -13.81
N GLY A 3 -7.96 18.60 -14.35
CA GLY A 3 -9.33 18.26 -13.96
C GLY A 3 -9.47 17.91 -12.47
N LEU A 4 -8.59 17.05 -11.93
CA LEU A 4 -8.58 16.70 -10.51
C LEU A 4 -8.33 17.92 -9.61
N ALA A 5 -7.42 18.81 -9.99
CA ALA A 5 -7.19 20.05 -9.25
C ALA A 5 -8.45 20.93 -9.19
N LEU A 6 -9.17 21.07 -10.31
CA LEU A 6 -10.44 21.80 -10.35
C LEU A 6 -11.52 21.16 -9.46
N ARG A 7 -11.56 19.82 -9.40
CA ARG A 7 -12.45 19.09 -8.49
C ARG A 7 -12.16 19.43 -7.03
N ILE A 8 -10.89 19.34 -6.61
CA ILE A 8 -10.47 19.68 -5.24
C ILE A 8 -10.80 21.14 -4.89
N LEU A 9 -10.78 22.04 -5.87
CA LEU A 9 -11.15 23.45 -5.71
C LEU A 9 -12.68 23.69 -5.73
N GLY A 10 -13.52 22.66 -5.79
CA GLY A 10 -14.99 22.82 -5.84
C GLY A 10 -15.55 23.15 -7.23
N LYS A 11 -14.72 23.28 -8.26
CA LYS A 11 -15.12 23.68 -9.61
C LYS A 11 -15.53 22.45 -10.45
N LEU A 12 -16.59 21.77 -10.04
CA LEU A 12 -16.97 20.45 -10.55
C LEU A 12 -17.36 20.43 -12.03
N GLU A 13 -18.17 21.38 -12.49
CA GLU A 13 -18.56 21.51 -13.90
C GLU A 13 -17.32 21.76 -14.78
N LYS A 14 -16.44 22.68 -14.36
CA LYS A 14 -15.20 22.95 -15.08
C LYS A 14 -14.24 21.77 -15.06
N SER A 15 -14.22 21.01 -13.96
CA SER A 15 -13.49 19.74 -13.88
C SER A 15 -14.00 18.75 -14.92
N MET A 16 -15.32 18.58 -15.01
CA MET A 16 -15.99 17.72 -15.99
C MET A 16 -15.61 18.09 -17.42
N GLU A 17 -15.73 19.37 -17.78
CA GLU A 17 -15.38 19.88 -19.12
C GLU A 17 -13.92 19.55 -19.49
N VAL A 18 -12.98 19.85 -18.59
CA VAL A 18 -11.55 19.63 -18.84
C VAL A 18 -11.20 18.14 -18.96
N LEU A 19 -11.86 17.29 -18.18
CA LEU A 19 -11.66 15.85 -18.27
C LEU A 19 -12.25 15.29 -19.57
N LEU A 20 -13.44 15.73 -19.98
CA LEU A 20 -14.06 15.36 -21.26
C LEU A 20 -13.20 15.79 -22.46
N GLU A 21 -12.68 17.03 -22.44
CA GLU A 21 -11.76 17.54 -23.45
C GLU A 21 -10.50 16.67 -23.53
N SER A 22 -9.91 16.34 -22.38
CA SER A 22 -8.73 15.48 -22.30
C SER A 22 -9.01 14.08 -22.85
N ALA A 23 -10.15 13.48 -22.48
CA ALA A 23 -10.59 12.18 -22.98
C ALA A 23 -10.76 12.20 -24.51
N GLY A 24 -11.40 13.24 -25.05
CA GLY A 24 -11.56 13.44 -26.49
C GLY A 24 -10.22 13.51 -27.21
N GLY A 25 -9.27 14.28 -26.68
CA GLY A 25 -7.90 14.36 -27.19
C GLY A 25 -7.22 12.99 -27.23
N TYR A 26 -7.21 12.26 -26.12
CA TYR A 26 -6.60 10.92 -26.07
C TYR A 26 -7.25 9.93 -27.03
N ILE A 27 -8.58 9.96 -27.17
CA ILE A 27 -9.29 9.12 -28.14
C ILE A 27 -8.89 9.46 -29.57
N ALA A 28 -8.74 10.75 -29.90
CA ALA A 28 -8.30 11.18 -31.22
C ALA A 28 -6.89 10.66 -31.56
N TYR A 29 -6.02 10.54 -30.56
CA TYR A 29 -4.69 9.94 -30.70
C TYR A 29 -4.67 8.41 -30.56
N GLY A 30 -5.82 7.74 -30.41
CA GLY A 30 -5.89 6.29 -30.22
C GLY A 30 -5.26 5.79 -28.91
N SER A 31 -5.20 6.65 -27.89
CA SER A 31 -4.58 6.32 -26.60
C SER A 31 -5.58 5.69 -25.63
N ALA A 32 -5.18 4.55 -25.05
CA ALA A 32 -5.90 3.89 -23.96
C ALA A 32 -5.97 4.75 -22.70
N TYR A 33 -5.08 5.74 -22.55
CA TYR A 33 -5.08 6.68 -21.42
C TYR A 33 -6.36 7.54 -21.34
N SER A 34 -7.19 7.53 -22.38
CA SER A 34 -8.54 8.10 -22.37
C SER A 34 -9.45 7.49 -21.29
N THR A 35 -9.17 6.29 -20.78
CA THR A 35 -9.98 5.66 -19.74
C THR A 35 -9.94 6.40 -18.42
N PHE A 36 -8.78 6.91 -17.98
CA PHE A 36 -8.66 7.65 -16.73
C PHE A 36 -9.58 8.89 -16.66
N PRO A 37 -9.53 9.85 -17.62
CA PRO A 37 -10.43 11.00 -17.57
C PRO A 37 -11.90 10.60 -17.72
N ILE A 38 -12.23 9.56 -18.51
CA ILE A 38 -13.62 9.08 -18.60
C ILE A 38 -14.11 8.51 -17.27
N ALA A 39 -13.31 7.70 -16.59
CA ALA A 39 -13.65 7.16 -15.27
C ALA A 39 -13.95 8.30 -14.28
N LYS A 40 -13.11 9.36 -14.27
CA LYS A 40 -13.34 10.53 -13.40
C LYS A 40 -14.55 11.37 -13.80
N THR A 41 -14.89 11.45 -15.08
CA THR A 41 -16.14 12.10 -15.50
C THR A 41 -17.36 11.32 -15.04
N LEU A 42 -17.33 9.98 -15.11
CA LEU A 42 -18.41 9.14 -14.60
C LEU A 42 -18.53 9.22 -13.08
N GLU A 43 -17.40 9.27 -12.36
CA GLU A 43 -17.38 9.45 -10.91
C GLU A 43 -18.00 10.80 -10.51
N LEU A 44 -17.62 11.89 -11.20
CA LEU A 44 -18.24 13.20 -11.00
C LEU A 44 -19.76 13.18 -11.30
N SER A 45 -20.17 12.55 -12.40
CA SER A 45 -21.59 12.40 -12.74
C SER A 45 -22.36 11.67 -11.64
N ARG A 46 -21.84 10.54 -11.16
CA ARG A 46 -22.52 9.73 -10.14
C ARG A 46 -22.57 10.40 -8.78
N LEU A 47 -21.48 11.03 -8.34
CA LEU A 47 -21.39 11.60 -7.00
C LEU A 47 -22.02 12.99 -6.90
N ALA A 48 -21.95 13.80 -7.96
CA ALA A 48 -22.41 15.18 -7.96
C ALA A 48 -23.72 15.38 -8.74
N GLY A 49 -24.24 14.33 -9.41
CA GLY A 49 -25.44 14.43 -10.24
C GLY A 49 -25.23 15.22 -11.54
N LEU A 50 -23.98 15.37 -11.99
CA LEU A 50 -23.68 16.04 -13.27
C LEU A 50 -24.07 15.16 -14.46
N GLU A 51 -24.31 15.78 -15.61
CA GLU A 51 -24.63 15.06 -16.85
C GLU A 51 -23.51 14.06 -17.19
N PRO A 52 -23.83 12.77 -17.44
CA PRO A 52 -22.82 11.76 -17.71
C PRO A 52 -22.09 12.01 -19.03
N PRO A 53 -20.83 11.55 -19.16
CA PRO A 53 -20.11 11.64 -20.42
C PRO A 53 -20.87 10.93 -21.55
N PRO A 54 -20.78 11.42 -22.81
CA PRO A 54 -21.41 10.77 -23.94
C PRO A 54 -21.05 9.28 -24.03
N ARG A 55 -22.05 8.39 -24.09
CA ARG A 55 -21.86 6.92 -24.14
C ARG A 55 -20.88 6.48 -25.24
N LYS A 56 -20.84 7.21 -26.35
CA LYS A 56 -19.91 6.94 -27.46
C LYS A 56 -18.44 7.14 -27.07
N LEU A 57 -18.13 8.11 -26.21
CA LEU A 57 -16.77 8.32 -25.71
C LEU A 57 -16.35 7.21 -24.75
N ALA A 58 -17.22 6.85 -23.80
CA ALA A 58 -16.95 5.74 -22.87
C ALA A 58 -16.70 4.42 -23.62
N ARG A 59 -17.55 4.07 -24.60
CA ARG A 59 -17.36 2.88 -25.43
C ARG A 59 -16.01 2.89 -26.19
N LYS A 60 -15.62 4.04 -26.75
CA LYS A 60 -14.33 4.16 -27.46
C LYS A 60 -13.15 3.98 -26.50
N ALA A 61 -13.22 4.58 -25.32
CA ALA A 61 -12.18 4.43 -24.29
C ALA A 61 -12.02 2.96 -23.87
N LEU A 62 -13.14 2.26 -23.60
CA LEU A 62 -13.13 0.82 -23.27
C LEU A 62 -12.51 -0.05 -24.37
N VAL A 63 -12.79 0.25 -25.65
CA VAL A 63 -12.18 -0.47 -26.78
C VAL A 63 -10.66 -0.28 -26.81
N LEU A 64 -10.16 0.93 -26.57
CA LEU A 64 -8.73 1.23 -26.55
C LEU A 64 -8.05 0.55 -25.34
N ALA A 65 -8.72 0.49 -24.19
CA ALA A 65 -8.21 -0.11 -22.96
C ALA A 65 -7.80 -1.58 -23.10
N LYS A 66 -8.44 -2.33 -24.01
CA LYS A 66 -8.10 -3.74 -24.29
C LYS A 66 -6.65 -3.95 -24.70
N LYS A 67 -5.99 -2.90 -25.21
CA LYS A 67 -4.56 -2.90 -25.58
C LYS A 67 -3.71 -2.04 -24.64
N GLY A 68 -4.30 -1.49 -23.58
CA GLY A 68 -3.63 -0.63 -22.60
C GLY A 68 -2.82 -1.43 -21.58
N SER A 69 -2.06 -0.71 -20.76
CA SER A 69 -1.36 -1.29 -19.62
C SER A 69 -2.35 -1.65 -18.51
N TRP A 70 -1.84 -2.22 -17.42
CA TRP A 70 -2.66 -2.64 -16.28
C TRP A 70 -3.43 -1.46 -15.66
N GLY A 71 -2.86 -0.25 -15.70
CA GLY A 71 -3.54 0.95 -15.21
C GLY A 71 -4.75 1.33 -16.06
N GLU A 72 -4.63 1.31 -17.38
CA GLU A 72 -5.76 1.62 -18.28
C GLU A 72 -6.84 0.53 -18.23
N GLN A 73 -6.46 -0.73 -18.00
CA GLN A 73 -7.41 -1.83 -17.80
C GLN A 73 -8.18 -1.68 -16.49
N ALA A 74 -7.50 -1.34 -15.38
CA ALA A 74 -8.17 -1.01 -14.12
C ALA A 74 -9.12 0.19 -14.26
N ALA A 75 -8.74 1.20 -15.05
CA ALA A 75 -9.61 2.33 -15.37
C ALA A 75 -10.82 1.93 -16.23
N ALA A 76 -10.68 0.94 -17.11
CA ALA A 76 -11.81 0.40 -17.85
C ALA A 76 -12.78 -0.36 -16.92
N GLU A 77 -12.28 -1.13 -15.97
CA GLU A 77 -13.11 -1.75 -14.92
C GLU A 77 -13.82 -0.70 -14.07
N GLU A 78 -13.15 0.40 -13.71
CA GLU A 78 -13.77 1.54 -13.02
C GLU A 78 -14.93 2.14 -13.83
N ILE A 79 -14.74 2.34 -15.14
CA ILE A 79 -15.80 2.81 -16.06
C ILE A 79 -16.98 1.84 -16.08
N GLU A 80 -16.73 0.55 -16.24
CA GLU A 80 -17.78 -0.47 -16.29
C GLU A 80 -18.57 -0.53 -14.98
N ALA A 81 -17.89 -0.40 -13.84
CA ALA A 81 -18.52 -0.34 -12.53
C ALA A 81 -19.40 0.90 -12.37
N LEU A 82 -18.90 2.08 -12.76
CA LEU A 82 -19.64 3.34 -12.63
C LEU A 82 -20.87 3.43 -13.55
N LEU A 83 -20.93 2.62 -14.61
CA LEU A 83 -22.08 2.55 -15.51
C LEU A 83 -23.20 1.64 -15.00
N ARG A 84 -22.98 0.86 -13.93
CA ARG A 84 -24.02 0.04 -13.31
C ARG A 84 -25.04 0.92 -12.59
N GLU A 85 -26.33 0.62 -12.72
CA GLU A 85 -27.38 1.43 -12.07
C GLU A 85 -27.44 1.15 -10.57
N ASP A 86 -27.21 -0.08 -10.16
CA ASP A 86 -27.21 -0.48 -8.75
C ASP A 86 -25.94 -0.02 -8.01
N ASP A 87 -26.11 0.63 -6.86
CA ASP A 87 -24.99 1.17 -6.07
C ASP A 87 -24.18 0.08 -5.36
N ALA A 88 -24.79 -1.06 -5.00
CA ALA A 88 -24.06 -2.16 -4.37
C ALA A 88 -23.19 -2.91 -5.38
N GLU A 89 -23.71 -3.18 -6.57
CA GLU A 89 -22.95 -3.77 -7.68
C GLU A 89 -21.86 -2.82 -8.20
N ALA A 90 -22.15 -1.51 -8.27
CA ALA A 90 -21.15 -0.51 -8.62
C ALA A 90 -20.02 -0.46 -7.57
N ALA A 91 -20.36 -0.51 -6.28
CA ALA A 91 -19.38 -0.53 -5.20
C ALA A 91 -18.44 -1.75 -5.29
N GLU A 92 -18.95 -2.94 -5.58
CA GLU A 92 -18.12 -4.14 -5.75
C GLU A 92 -17.19 -4.04 -6.96
N GLY A 93 -17.70 -3.54 -8.09
CA GLY A 93 -16.88 -3.31 -9.28
C GLY A 93 -15.77 -2.28 -9.04
N LEU A 94 -16.09 -1.17 -8.36
CA LEU A 94 -15.12 -0.15 -7.98
C LEU A 94 -14.05 -0.67 -7.02
N TYR A 95 -14.43 -1.53 -6.07
CA TYR A 95 -13.47 -2.18 -5.18
C TYR A 95 -12.46 -3.06 -5.95
N GLU A 96 -12.92 -3.84 -6.92
CA GLU A 96 -12.02 -4.64 -7.76
C GLU A 96 -11.13 -3.76 -8.65
N ALA A 97 -11.68 -2.69 -9.25
CA ALA A 97 -10.90 -1.71 -9.99
C ALA A 97 -9.81 -1.06 -9.11
N ALA A 98 -10.14 -0.68 -7.87
CA ALA A 98 -9.19 -0.14 -6.90
C ALA A 98 -8.05 -1.12 -6.57
N LYS A 99 -8.34 -2.42 -6.40
CA LYS A 99 -7.30 -3.45 -6.21
C LYS A 99 -6.37 -3.54 -7.40
N ASN A 100 -6.92 -3.45 -8.62
CA ASN A 100 -6.13 -3.51 -9.84
C ASN A 100 -5.32 -2.23 -10.07
N TYR A 101 -5.83 -1.06 -9.68
CA TYR A 101 -5.04 0.16 -9.61
C TYR A 101 -3.85 0.03 -8.66
N LEU A 102 -4.05 -0.56 -7.49
CA LEU A 102 -2.98 -0.77 -6.51
C LEU A 102 -1.88 -1.68 -7.09
N ARG A 103 -2.27 -2.76 -7.76
CA ARG A 103 -1.35 -3.67 -8.47
C ARG A 103 -0.60 -2.98 -9.61
N ALA A 104 -1.24 -2.00 -10.26
CA ALA A 104 -0.65 -1.17 -11.30
C ALA A 104 0.13 0.05 -10.75
N TYR A 105 0.31 0.15 -9.43
CA TYR A 105 0.99 1.26 -8.74
C TYR A 105 0.35 2.64 -8.98
N GLN A 106 -0.95 2.68 -9.24
CA GLN A 106 -1.75 3.91 -9.38
C GLN A 106 -2.39 4.27 -8.04
N ASN A 107 -1.59 4.72 -7.07
CA ASN A 107 -2.03 4.92 -5.69
C ASN A 107 -3.16 5.97 -5.58
N ILE A 108 -3.06 7.08 -6.31
CA ILE A 108 -4.10 8.12 -6.32
C ILE A 108 -5.43 7.53 -6.81
N GLU A 109 -5.38 6.75 -7.89
CA GLU A 109 -6.57 6.13 -8.47
C GLU A 109 -7.17 5.05 -7.59
N THR A 110 -6.30 4.29 -6.89
CA THR A 110 -6.70 3.34 -5.85
C THR A 110 -7.51 4.02 -4.76
N VAL A 111 -7.06 5.19 -4.30
CA VAL A 111 -7.77 5.92 -3.25
C VAL A 111 -9.08 6.51 -3.75
N PHE A 112 -9.13 7.15 -4.93
CA PHE A 112 -10.39 7.66 -5.47
C PHE A 112 -11.41 6.54 -5.68
N SER A 113 -11.04 5.51 -6.44
CA SER A 113 -11.92 4.39 -6.76
C SER A 113 -12.36 3.64 -5.51
N GLY A 114 -11.44 3.37 -4.58
CA GLY A 114 -11.74 2.70 -3.32
C GLY A 114 -12.58 3.55 -2.35
N LEU A 115 -12.38 4.87 -2.31
CA LEU A 115 -13.20 5.76 -1.48
C LEU A 115 -14.62 5.89 -2.04
N THR A 116 -14.77 5.94 -3.37
CA THR A 116 -16.08 5.90 -4.03
C THR A 116 -16.76 4.55 -3.81
N ALA A 117 -16.03 3.44 -3.90
CA ALA A 117 -16.55 2.11 -3.56
C ALA A 117 -17.08 2.07 -2.11
N ALA A 118 -16.29 2.57 -1.16
CA ALA A 118 -16.69 2.64 0.24
C ALA A 118 -17.92 3.54 0.44
N TYR A 119 -17.99 4.68 -0.23
CA TYR A 119 -19.13 5.59 -0.14
C TYR A 119 -20.43 4.97 -0.65
N LEU A 120 -20.39 4.33 -1.83
CA LEU A 120 -21.56 3.65 -2.39
C LEU A 120 -21.96 2.44 -1.54
N ALA A 121 -20.98 1.66 -1.07
CA ALA A 121 -21.25 0.52 -0.19
C ALA A 121 -21.87 0.96 1.15
N TRP A 122 -21.43 2.09 1.71
CA TRP A 122 -21.99 2.64 2.93
C TRP A 122 -23.46 3.08 2.76
N LYS A 123 -23.83 3.61 1.59
CA LYS A 123 -25.21 3.98 1.27
C LYS A 123 -26.16 2.79 1.18
N THR A 124 -25.65 1.64 0.75
CA THR A 124 -26.44 0.44 0.47
C THR A 124 -26.27 -0.67 1.52
N ASP A 125 -25.52 -0.40 2.59
CA ASP A 125 -25.12 -1.41 3.60
C ASP A 125 -24.46 -2.66 3.00
N SER A 126 -23.65 -2.44 1.95
CA SER A 126 -22.95 -3.51 1.25
C SER A 126 -21.72 -4.01 2.04
N PRO A 127 -21.46 -5.33 2.07
CA PRO A 127 -20.30 -5.91 2.77
C PRO A 127 -18.95 -5.50 2.17
N VAL A 128 -18.95 -4.85 1.00
CA VAL A 128 -17.75 -4.29 0.37
C VAL A 128 -17.20 -3.09 1.15
N PHE A 129 -18.02 -2.40 1.96
CA PHE A 129 -17.62 -1.20 2.70
C PHE A 129 -16.32 -1.40 3.49
N THR A 130 -16.28 -2.39 4.37
CA THR A 130 -15.10 -2.68 5.21
C THR A 130 -13.88 -3.10 4.38
N LYS A 131 -14.10 -3.82 3.27
CA LYS A 131 -13.02 -4.25 2.37
C LYS A 131 -12.39 -3.07 1.64
N ALA A 132 -13.22 -2.14 1.15
CA ALA A 132 -12.78 -0.94 0.46
C ALA A 132 -12.01 -0.01 1.40
N LEU A 133 -12.49 0.20 2.64
CA LEU A 133 -11.77 0.97 3.65
C LEU A 133 -10.40 0.35 3.96
N LYS A 134 -10.33 -0.97 4.21
CA LYS A 134 -9.06 -1.66 4.48
C LYS A 134 -8.06 -1.53 3.32
N LEU A 135 -8.54 -1.53 2.07
CA LEU A 135 -7.68 -1.38 0.90
C LEU A 135 -7.04 0.00 0.82
N ILE A 136 -7.81 1.07 1.05
CA ILE A 136 -7.32 2.45 0.92
C ILE A 136 -6.64 2.97 2.19
N ALA A 137 -6.87 2.32 3.33
CA ALA A 137 -6.35 2.69 4.63
C ALA A 137 -4.85 3.09 4.64
N PRO A 138 -3.91 2.31 4.08
CA PRO A 138 -2.49 2.67 4.09
C PRO A 138 -2.15 3.84 3.16
N LEU A 139 -3.04 4.20 2.23
CA LEU A 139 -2.81 5.23 1.22
C LEU A 139 -3.44 6.58 1.59
N VAL A 140 -4.53 6.58 2.34
CA VAL A 140 -5.24 7.81 2.76
C VAL A 140 -4.31 8.82 3.45
N PRO A 141 -3.44 8.43 4.40
CA PRO A 141 -2.53 9.37 5.05
C PRO A 141 -1.50 10.00 4.10
N LEU A 142 -1.22 9.38 2.95
CA LEU A 142 -0.30 9.92 1.94
C LEU A 142 -0.92 11.06 1.12
N HIS A 143 -2.23 11.23 1.22
CA HIS A 143 -3.00 12.16 0.41
C HIS A 143 -3.95 13.01 1.29
N PRO A 144 -3.41 13.77 2.27
CA PRO A 144 -4.24 14.55 3.20
C PRO A 144 -5.11 15.61 2.50
N GLY A 145 -4.71 16.03 1.30
CA GLY A 145 -5.50 16.94 0.46
C GLY A 145 -6.87 16.40 0.06
N PHE A 146 -7.10 15.09 0.11
CA PHE A 146 -8.41 14.50 -0.24
C PHE A 146 -9.50 14.80 0.79
N LYS A 147 -9.15 15.17 2.03
CA LYS A 147 -10.12 15.70 3.00
C LYS A 147 -10.78 17.00 2.51
N LYS A 148 -10.13 17.72 1.58
CA LYS A 148 -10.66 18.94 0.96
C LYS A 148 -11.54 18.65 -0.27
N ASP A 149 -11.67 17.39 -0.69
CA ASP A 149 -12.54 17.03 -1.80
C ASP A 149 -13.99 17.39 -1.46
N PRO A 150 -14.69 18.19 -2.29
CA PRO A 150 -16.05 18.63 -1.99
C PRO A 150 -17.08 17.50 -2.02
N LEU A 151 -16.77 16.37 -2.67
CA LEU A 151 -17.70 15.24 -2.83
C LEU A 151 -17.50 14.20 -1.73
N LEU A 152 -16.26 13.77 -1.51
CA LEU A 152 -15.95 12.67 -0.60
C LEU A 152 -15.18 13.12 0.65
N GLY A 153 -14.73 14.36 0.75
CA GLY A 153 -13.88 14.83 1.86
C GLY A 153 -14.57 14.72 3.22
N LYS A 154 -15.85 15.14 3.32
CA LYS A 154 -16.65 14.97 4.55
C LYS A 154 -16.84 13.50 4.91
N PHE A 155 -17.06 12.65 3.91
CA PHE A 155 -17.21 11.21 4.13
C PHE A 155 -15.89 10.61 4.62
N LEU A 156 -14.77 10.96 3.99
CA LEU A 156 -13.43 10.55 4.39
C LEU A 156 -13.14 10.92 5.84
N SER A 157 -13.43 12.17 6.26
CA SER A 157 -13.28 12.59 7.65
C SER A 157 -14.16 11.79 8.62
N ARG A 158 -15.33 11.33 8.19
CA ARG A 158 -16.22 10.51 9.02
C ARG A 158 -15.71 9.07 9.19
N VAL A 159 -15.14 8.50 8.13
CA VAL A 159 -14.63 7.11 8.16
C VAL A 159 -13.18 7.01 8.61
N GLU A 160 -12.46 8.13 8.71
CA GLU A 160 -11.06 8.16 9.12
C GLU A 160 -10.79 7.49 10.48
N PRO A 161 -11.61 7.68 11.54
CA PRO A 161 -11.43 6.93 12.78
C PRO A 161 -11.56 5.43 12.58
N ILE A 162 -12.48 4.98 11.70
CA ILE A 162 -12.67 3.57 11.35
C ILE A 162 -11.48 3.06 10.54
N ILE A 163 -10.91 3.89 9.67
CA ILE A 163 -9.69 3.57 8.92
C ILE A 163 -8.50 3.46 9.88
N ALA A 164 -8.35 4.39 10.82
CA ALA A 164 -7.31 4.38 11.84
C ALA A 164 -7.44 3.16 12.75
N GLU A 165 -8.66 2.83 13.18
CA GLU A 165 -8.97 1.62 13.92
C GLU A 165 -8.73 0.36 13.07
N ALA A 166 -9.05 0.36 11.78
CA ALA A 166 -8.77 -0.76 10.88
C ALA A 166 -7.27 -0.94 10.59
N LEU A 167 -6.49 0.15 10.60
CA LEU A 167 -5.03 0.10 10.57
C LEU A 167 -4.47 -0.46 11.88
N GLN A 168 -5.12 -0.18 13.02
CA GLN A 168 -4.73 -0.72 14.33
C GLN A 168 -5.15 -2.21 14.48
N THR A 169 -6.41 -2.55 14.21
CA THR A 169 -6.99 -3.90 14.38
C THR A 169 -6.61 -4.87 13.26
N GLY A 170 -6.39 -4.40 12.03
CA GLY A 170 -5.84 -5.22 10.94
C GLY A 170 -4.34 -5.48 11.07
N GLN A 171 -3.65 -4.72 11.93
CA GLN A 171 -2.27 -4.96 12.30
C GLN A 171 -2.12 -6.11 13.32
N ASP A 172 -3.17 -6.64 13.94
CA ASP A 172 -2.95 -7.59 15.05
C ASP A 172 -3.07 -9.09 14.71
N GLU A 173 -3.71 -9.51 13.61
CA GLU A 173 -4.01 -10.95 13.43
C GLU A 173 -3.63 -11.61 12.10
N SER A 174 -3.20 -10.90 11.05
CA SER A 174 -2.86 -11.52 9.76
C SER A 174 -1.55 -11.04 9.16
N GLY A 175 -0.78 -11.96 8.58
CA GLY A 175 0.53 -11.70 7.96
C GLY A 175 1.68 -11.87 8.94
N ILE A 176 2.83 -11.26 8.61
CA ILE A 176 4.04 -11.29 9.46
C ILE A 176 4.06 -10.05 10.34
N ARG A 177 4.22 -10.24 11.65
CA ARG A 177 4.50 -9.19 12.64
C ARG A 177 5.84 -9.45 13.29
N ALA A 178 6.82 -8.60 13.01
CA ALA A 178 8.16 -8.73 13.55
C ALA A 178 8.49 -7.55 14.46
N TYR A 179 8.73 -7.86 15.72
CA TYR A 179 9.20 -6.93 16.74
C TYR A 179 10.72 -7.03 16.74
N LEU A 180 11.38 -6.03 16.15
CA LEU A 180 12.83 -5.97 15.97
C LEU A 180 13.51 -5.15 17.08
N ILE A 181 12.76 -4.34 17.82
CA ILE A 181 13.27 -3.43 18.86
C ILE A 181 13.00 -4.03 20.24
N GLY A 182 14.04 -4.10 21.07
CA GLY A 182 13.98 -4.81 22.34
C GLY A 182 14.09 -6.32 22.10
N GLU A 183 13.11 -7.11 22.56
CA GLU A 183 13.13 -8.57 22.37
C GLU A 183 12.70 -8.94 20.95
N PHE A 184 13.56 -9.65 20.22
CA PHE A 184 13.23 -10.09 18.86
C PHE A 184 12.16 -11.19 18.86
N ARG A 185 10.95 -10.83 18.43
CA ARG A 185 9.78 -11.71 18.37
C ARG A 185 9.11 -11.62 17.02
N VAL A 186 8.57 -12.74 16.55
CA VAL A 186 7.85 -12.78 15.28
C VAL A 186 6.57 -13.57 15.46
N LEU A 187 5.46 -12.97 15.04
CA LEU A 187 4.16 -13.61 14.96
C LEU A 187 3.77 -13.75 13.49
N VAL A 188 3.15 -14.88 13.16
CA VAL A 188 2.51 -15.10 11.87
C VAL A 188 1.06 -15.41 12.13
N ASP A 189 0.18 -14.59 11.56
CA ASP A 189 -1.27 -14.68 11.78
C ASP A 189 -1.62 -14.76 13.29
N GLY A 190 -0.99 -13.90 14.11
CA GLY A 190 -1.18 -13.86 15.57
C GLY A 190 -0.48 -14.97 16.38
N ILE A 191 0.19 -15.93 15.72
CA ILE A 191 0.88 -17.04 16.39
C ILE A 191 2.39 -16.79 16.42
N GLU A 192 2.98 -16.75 17.62
CA GLU A 192 4.43 -16.58 17.77
C GLU A 192 5.22 -17.79 17.23
N ILE A 193 6.17 -17.53 16.34
CA ILE A 193 7.07 -18.55 15.81
C ILE A 193 8.27 -18.74 16.74
N ARG A 194 8.60 -20.00 17.06
CA ARG A 194 9.75 -20.30 17.92
C ARG A 194 11.07 -20.09 17.18
N LEU A 195 11.77 -19.00 17.49
CA LEU A 195 13.05 -18.64 16.88
C LEU A 195 14.30 -19.17 17.60
N LYS A 196 14.16 -19.62 18.86
CA LYS A 196 15.29 -20.06 19.71
C LYS A 196 16.12 -21.20 19.10
N GLY A 197 15.54 -22.04 18.23
CA GLY A 197 16.24 -23.12 17.51
C GLY A 197 16.96 -22.71 16.23
N TRP A 198 16.83 -21.44 15.80
CA TRP A 198 17.39 -20.92 14.56
C TRP A 198 18.58 -19.99 14.76
N HIS A 199 18.94 -19.68 16.01
CA HIS A 199 20.05 -18.76 16.30
C HIS A 199 21.30 -19.24 15.54
N ARG A 200 21.90 -18.35 14.72
CA ARG A 200 23.04 -18.64 13.80
C ARG A 200 22.74 -19.48 12.55
N ASN A 201 21.48 -19.83 12.28
CA ASN A 201 21.07 -20.45 11.02
C ASN A 201 21.03 -19.40 9.89
N LYS A 202 21.58 -19.73 8.73
CA LYS A 202 21.52 -18.86 7.53
C LYS A 202 20.09 -18.53 7.11
N ALA A 203 19.12 -19.40 7.40
CA ALA A 203 17.70 -19.11 7.19
C ALA A 203 17.20 -17.95 8.05
N LEU A 204 17.61 -17.87 9.32
CA LEU A 204 17.21 -16.78 10.22
C LEU A 204 17.83 -15.46 9.81
N ILE A 205 19.13 -15.49 9.53
CA ILE A 205 19.86 -14.29 9.08
C ILE A 205 19.25 -13.78 7.79
N ALA A 206 18.93 -14.67 6.84
CA ALA A 206 18.26 -14.29 5.60
C ALA A 206 16.88 -13.66 5.84
N PHE A 207 16.13 -14.21 6.80
CA PHE A 207 14.83 -13.66 7.18
C PHE A 207 14.94 -12.28 7.83
N VAL A 208 15.88 -12.10 8.76
CA VAL A 208 16.15 -10.80 9.40
C VAL A 208 16.59 -9.77 8.38
N TYR A 209 17.46 -10.13 7.42
CA TYR A 209 17.85 -9.22 6.34
C TYR A 209 16.64 -8.80 5.51
N LEU A 210 15.75 -9.73 5.16
CA LEU A 210 14.50 -9.42 4.46
C LEU A 210 13.62 -8.49 5.29
N LEU A 211 13.47 -8.72 6.60
CA LEU A 211 12.70 -7.86 7.50
C LEU A 211 13.24 -6.43 7.55
N LEU A 212 14.57 -6.26 7.58
CA LEU A 212 15.23 -4.95 7.61
C LEU A 212 15.23 -4.23 6.25
N SER A 213 15.12 -4.97 5.15
CA SER A 213 15.25 -4.38 3.82
C SER A 213 14.04 -3.54 3.45
N PRO A 214 14.23 -2.43 2.71
CA PRO A 214 13.13 -1.62 2.21
C PRO A 214 12.11 -2.46 1.43
N LYS A 215 10.82 -2.30 1.76
CA LYS A 215 9.70 -3.08 1.20
C LYS A 215 9.87 -4.60 1.39
N HIS A 216 10.66 -5.00 2.37
CA HIS A 216 11.02 -6.37 2.69
C HIS A 216 11.52 -7.20 1.51
N ARG A 217 12.28 -6.54 0.62
CA ARG A 217 12.69 -7.08 -0.68
C ARG A 217 14.19 -7.06 -0.87
N ILE A 218 14.78 -8.19 -1.28
CA ILE A 218 16.21 -8.28 -1.61
C ILE A 218 16.43 -9.08 -2.89
N ALA A 219 17.30 -8.57 -3.76
CA ALA A 219 17.77 -9.30 -4.93
C ALA A 219 18.42 -10.64 -4.53
N HIS A 220 18.12 -11.71 -5.25
CA HIS A 220 18.54 -13.06 -4.88
C HIS A 220 20.07 -13.25 -4.78
N ASP A 221 20.81 -12.60 -5.66
CA ASP A 221 22.27 -12.54 -5.69
C ASP A 221 22.81 -11.71 -4.54
N HIS A 222 22.23 -10.53 -4.27
CA HIS A 222 22.61 -9.70 -3.15
C HIS A 222 22.39 -10.40 -1.80
N LEU A 223 21.23 -11.03 -1.60
CA LEU A 223 20.94 -11.83 -0.41
C LEU A 223 21.94 -12.99 -0.27
N PHE A 224 22.34 -13.63 -1.37
CA PHE A 224 23.37 -14.66 -1.35
C PHE A 224 24.72 -14.11 -0.87
N TYR A 225 25.16 -12.96 -1.37
CA TYR A 225 26.43 -12.35 -0.98
C TYR A 225 26.45 -11.87 0.47
N LEU A 226 25.32 -11.37 0.98
CA LEU A 226 25.20 -11.04 2.40
C LEU A 226 25.35 -12.26 3.31
N LEU A 227 24.82 -13.41 2.88
CA LEU A 227 24.91 -14.66 3.64
C LEU A 227 26.26 -15.37 3.48
N TRP A 228 26.87 -15.30 2.30
CA TRP A 228 28.14 -15.97 1.99
C TRP A 228 29.09 -15.04 1.21
N PRO A 229 29.68 -14.02 1.86
CA PRO A 229 30.46 -12.99 1.18
C PRO A 229 31.72 -13.51 0.47
N LYS A 230 32.21 -14.70 0.86
CA LYS A 230 33.40 -15.33 0.28
C LYS A 230 33.08 -16.36 -0.82
N LYS A 231 31.83 -16.49 -1.26
CA LYS A 231 31.42 -17.48 -2.28
C LYS A 231 30.85 -16.77 -3.51
N ALA A 232 31.14 -17.32 -4.69
CA ALA A 232 30.52 -16.87 -5.94
C ALA A 232 29.09 -17.44 -6.07
N TYR A 233 28.17 -16.62 -6.58
CA TYR A 233 26.82 -17.06 -6.91
C TYR A 233 26.83 -17.90 -8.19
N ASN A 234 26.65 -19.22 -8.06
CA ASN A 234 26.69 -20.18 -9.18
C ASN A 234 25.68 -21.33 -8.98
N PRO A 235 25.43 -22.18 -9.99
CA PRO A 235 24.45 -23.26 -9.90
C PRO A 235 24.64 -24.25 -8.74
N LYS A 236 25.88 -24.44 -8.27
CA LYS A 236 26.20 -25.32 -7.13
C LYS A 236 25.86 -24.65 -5.79
N ASN A 237 26.17 -23.36 -5.67
CA ASN A 237 26.00 -22.61 -4.43
C ASN A 237 24.59 -22.06 -4.21
N ARG A 238 23.81 -21.82 -5.29
CA ARG A 238 22.41 -21.34 -5.20
C ARG A 238 21.50 -22.27 -4.40
N TRP A 239 21.85 -23.55 -4.30
CA TRP A 239 21.08 -24.53 -3.52
C TRP A 239 21.04 -24.19 -2.03
N GLY A 240 22.13 -23.63 -1.48
CA GLY A 240 22.16 -23.17 -0.09
C GLY A 240 21.15 -22.07 0.18
N LEU A 241 21.00 -21.11 -0.74
CA LEU A 241 19.98 -20.06 -0.64
C LEU A 241 18.57 -20.65 -0.74
N TYR A 242 18.32 -21.56 -1.69
CA TYR A 242 17.01 -22.22 -1.79
C TYR A 242 16.63 -23.00 -0.52
N SER A 243 17.60 -23.69 0.08
CA SER A 243 17.41 -24.41 1.34
C SER A 243 17.05 -23.44 2.49
N ALA A 244 17.77 -22.31 2.60
CA ALA A 244 17.47 -21.27 3.57
C ALA A 244 16.05 -20.70 3.37
N ILE A 245 15.68 -20.31 2.15
CA ILE A 245 14.34 -19.78 1.83
C ILE A 245 13.23 -20.82 2.09
N ASN A 246 13.46 -22.09 1.74
CA ASN A 246 12.48 -23.14 2.02
C ASN A 246 12.31 -23.39 3.52
N THR A 247 13.39 -23.25 4.30
CA THR A 247 13.32 -23.34 5.76
C THR A 247 12.48 -22.19 6.31
N ILE A 248 12.67 -20.96 5.84
CA ILE A 248 11.85 -19.82 6.23
C ILE A 248 10.37 -20.10 5.94
N ARG A 249 10.03 -20.50 4.71
CA ARG A 249 8.65 -20.82 4.32
C ARG A 249 8.00 -21.89 5.18
N LYS A 250 8.75 -22.91 5.60
CA LYS A 250 8.22 -23.98 6.48
C LYS A 250 7.81 -23.42 7.83
N HIS A 251 8.61 -22.54 8.40
CA HIS A 251 8.32 -21.98 9.71
C HIS A 251 7.31 -20.84 9.70
N LEU A 252 7.20 -20.11 8.58
CA LEU A 252 6.09 -19.18 8.39
C LEU A 252 4.74 -19.92 8.26
N GLY A 253 4.72 -21.22 7.98
CA GLY A 253 3.49 -22.01 7.77
C GLY A 253 2.76 -21.70 6.45
N ARG A 254 3.01 -20.53 5.86
CA ARG A 254 2.39 -20.03 4.63
C ARG A 254 3.45 -19.68 3.59
N ARG A 255 3.40 -20.32 2.42
CA ARG A 255 4.43 -20.17 1.38
C ARG A 255 4.31 -18.85 0.63
N GLU A 256 3.10 -18.30 0.58
CA GLU A 256 2.72 -17.05 -0.07
C GLU A 256 3.31 -15.81 0.63
N LEU A 257 3.64 -15.90 1.93
CA LEU A 257 4.24 -14.79 2.68
C LEU A 257 5.71 -14.55 2.32
N LEU A 258 6.36 -15.46 1.59
CA LEU A 258 7.71 -15.29 1.06
C LEU A 258 7.74 -15.65 -0.42
N THR A 259 7.51 -14.65 -1.27
CA THR A 259 7.45 -14.84 -2.71
C THR A 259 8.84 -14.78 -3.35
N LYS A 260 8.98 -15.51 -4.44
CA LYS A 260 10.14 -15.39 -5.34
C LYS A 260 9.63 -14.78 -6.63
N ARG A 261 10.14 -13.60 -6.99
CA ARG A 261 9.97 -13.02 -8.34
C ARG A 261 11.23 -13.31 -9.16
N ARG A 262 11.29 -12.81 -10.40
CA ARG A 262 12.39 -13.13 -11.34
C ARG A 262 13.77 -12.93 -10.68
N ASP A 263 13.97 -11.79 -10.02
CA ASP A 263 15.30 -11.37 -9.56
C ASP A 263 15.41 -11.16 -8.03
N PHE A 264 14.31 -11.32 -7.28
CA PHE A 264 14.30 -11.01 -5.85
C PHE A 264 13.40 -11.94 -5.02
N TYR A 265 13.66 -11.95 -3.72
CA TYR A 265 12.77 -12.46 -2.68
C TYR A 265 12.08 -11.30 -1.98
N GLN A 266 10.82 -11.49 -1.60
CA GLN A 266 10.02 -10.48 -0.91
C GLN A 266 9.16 -11.14 0.17
N LEU A 267 9.12 -10.52 1.35
CA LEU A 267 8.09 -10.84 2.33
C LEU A 267 6.83 -10.05 2.01
N GLU A 268 5.69 -10.75 1.95
CA GLU A 268 4.37 -10.15 1.73
C GLU A 268 3.67 -9.94 3.09
N ASP A 269 2.71 -9.04 3.15
CA ASP A 269 1.87 -8.77 4.34
C ASP A 269 2.68 -8.63 5.65
N THR A 270 3.81 -7.95 5.56
CA THR A 270 4.79 -7.84 6.65
C THR A 270 4.74 -6.46 7.29
N TRP A 271 4.75 -6.46 8.62
CA TRP A 271 4.90 -5.27 9.45
C TRP A 271 6.09 -5.47 10.39
N THR A 272 6.82 -4.38 10.61
CA THR A 272 7.89 -4.30 11.59
C THR A 272 7.68 -3.09 12.47
N ASP A 273 8.02 -3.19 13.75
CA ASP A 273 8.04 -2.05 14.67
C ASP A 273 8.98 -0.93 14.17
N LEU A 274 10.12 -1.27 13.56
CA LEU A 274 10.99 -0.31 12.89
C LEU A 274 10.28 0.43 11.75
N GLY A 275 9.57 -0.29 10.87
CA GLY A 275 8.82 0.30 9.76
C GLY A 275 7.63 1.13 10.22
N GLU A 276 7.00 0.74 11.33
CA GLU A 276 5.93 1.54 11.98
C GLU A 276 6.48 2.86 12.51
N ILE A 277 7.64 2.86 13.16
CA ILE A 277 8.30 4.09 13.62
C ILE A 277 8.60 5.01 12.44
N GLU A 278 9.17 4.48 11.34
CA GLU A 278 9.43 5.27 10.14
C GLU A 278 8.15 5.87 9.55
N ASN A 279 7.07 5.08 9.53
CA ASN A 279 5.77 5.54 9.07
C ASN A 279 5.22 6.66 9.96
N LEU A 280 5.23 6.49 11.28
CA LEU A 280 4.75 7.49 12.25
C LEU A 280 5.55 8.79 12.15
N VAL A 281 6.87 8.72 12.01
CA VAL A 281 7.71 9.92 11.81
C VAL A 281 7.34 10.63 10.51
N ARG A 282 7.12 9.89 9.43
CA ARG A 282 6.70 10.47 8.15
C ARG A 282 5.30 11.11 8.26
N LEU A 283 4.37 10.49 8.99
CA LEU A 283 3.05 11.06 9.24
C LEU A 283 3.16 12.35 10.06
N ALA A 284 3.97 12.36 11.11
CA ALA A 284 4.25 13.56 11.92
C ALA A 284 4.86 14.69 11.08
N ASP A 285 5.75 14.39 10.14
CA ASP A 285 6.36 15.39 9.24
C ASP A 285 5.37 15.96 8.23
N ALA A 286 4.38 15.16 7.80
CA ALA A 286 3.34 15.58 6.87
C ALA A 286 2.16 16.31 7.54
N THR A 287 2.06 16.24 8.86
CA THR A 287 0.94 16.76 9.65
C THR A 287 1.18 18.21 10.05
N ILE A 288 0.18 19.07 9.81
CA ILE A 288 0.23 20.51 10.13
C ILE A 288 -0.23 20.78 11.57
N ASP A 289 -1.23 20.02 12.04
CA ASP A 289 -1.78 20.18 13.39
C ASP A 289 -0.74 19.74 14.44
N PRO A 290 -0.31 20.64 15.35
CA PRO A 290 0.64 20.30 16.40
C PRO A 290 0.18 19.17 17.33
N ALA A 291 -1.13 19.04 17.60
CA ALA A 291 -1.64 18.03 18.52
C ALA A 291 -1.55 16.62 17.92
N GLU A 292 -2.04 16.46 16.69
CA GLU A 292 -1.97 15.20 15.93
C GLU A 292 -0.51 14.81 15.64
N LYS A 293 0.35 15.79 15.36
CA LYS A 293 1.79 15.57 15.21
C LYS A 293 2.42 14.98 16.47
N GLU A 294 2.11 15.53 17.65
CA GLU A 294 2.65 15.02 18.92
C GLU A 294 2.13 13.61 19.23
N GLU A 295 0.89 13.29 18.86
CA GLU A 295 0.36 11.92 19.02
C GLU A 295 1.16 10.89 18.23
N TYR A 296 1.48 11.17 16.96
CA TYR A 296 2.33 10.30 16.15
C TYR A 296 3.74 10.15 16.73
N LEU A 297 4.34 11.24 17.19
CA LEU A 297 5.67 11.22 17.81
C LEU A 297 5.67 10.46 19.14
N ALA A 298 4.65 10.64 19.97
CA ALA A 298 4.51 9.91 21.23
C ALA A 298 4.42 8.40 20.99
N ARG A 299 3.59 7.95 20.03
CA ARG A 299 3.51 6.53 19.65
C ARG A 299 4.83 5.99 19.10
N ALA A 300 5.55 6.77 18.30
CA ALA A 300 6.86 6.40 17.80
C ALA A 300 7.90 6.25 18.93
N ARG A 301 7.87 7.14 19.94
CA ARG A 301 8.74 7.04 21.12
C ARG A 301 8.45 5.80 21.95
N GLU A 302 7.18 5.41 22.09
CA GLU A 302 6.79 4.17 22.79
C GLU A 302 7.37 2.91 22.11
N LEU A 303 7.31 2.85 20.77
CA LEU A 303 7.91 1.75 20.00
C LEU A 303 9.44 1.77 20.01
N ALA A 304 10.06 2.96 20.12
CA ALA A 304 11.51 3.13 20.13
C ALA A 304 12.19 2.83 21.49
N LYS A 305 11.50 2.11 22.40
CA LYS A 305 12.00 1.69 23.71
C LYS A 305 12.82 0.42 23.62
N GLY A 306 14.06 0.54 23.14
CA GLY A 306 15.01 -0.57 23.12
C GLY A 306 16.09 -0.44 22.06
N GLU A 307 16.95 -1.46 22.01
CA GLU A 307 17.94 -1.62 20.95
C GLU A 307 17.37 -2.42 19.78
N LEU A 308 17.83 -2.13 18.56
CA LEU A 308 17.46 -2.91 17.37
C LEU A 308 18.23 -4.24 17.36
N LEU A 309 17.49 -5.35 17.41
CA LEU A 309 17.97 -6.73 17.27
C LEU A 309 19.16 -7.06 18.18
N PRO A 310 19.05 -6.91 19.51
CA PRO A 310 20.16 -7.12 20.45
C PRO A 310 20.74 -8.54 20.40
N GLU A 311 19.99 -9.53 19.91
CA GLU A 311 20.41 -10.93 19.76
C GLU A 311 21.43 -11.16 18.63
N PHE A 312 21.67 -10.15 17.78
CA PHE A 312 22.61 -10.19 16.65
C PHE A 312 23.73 -9.13 16.76
N PRO A 313 24.51 -9.09 17.86
CA PRO A 313 25.41 -7.96 18.16
C PRO A 313 26.65 -7.84 17.25
N TYR A 314 26.99 -8.89 16.49
CA TYR A 314 28.21 -8.93 15.66
C TYR A 314 27.94 -8.99 14.16
N ASP A 315 26.68 -8.85 13.75
CA ASP A 315 26.33 -8.88 12.34
C ASP A 315 26.51 -7.49 11.72
N LYS A 316 27.46 -7.36 10.78
CA LYS A 316 27.81 -6.08 10.16
C LYS A 316 26.67 -5.44 9.40
N HIS A 317 25.81 -6.24 8.75
CA HIS A 317 24.69 -5.68 7.99
C HIS A 317 23.62 -5.15 8.94
N ILE A 318 23.33 -5.87 10.03
CA ILE A 318 22.40 -5.40 11.07
C ILE A 318 22.92 -4.14 11.76
N GLU A 319 24.23 -4.03 11.97
CA GLU A 319 24.86 -2.85 12.57
C GLU A 319 24.61 -1.56 11.77
N GLU A 320 24.58 -1.63 10.42
CA GLU A 320 24.22 -0.47 9.57
C GLU A 320 22.79 0.02 9.87
N TYR A 321 21.84 -0.90 10.03
CA TYR A 321 20.46 -0.56 10.40
C TYR A 321 20.34 -0.09 11.85
N ARG A 322 21.15 -0.63 12.76
CA ARG A 322 21.20 -0.17 14.15
C ARG A 322 21.69 1.27 14.25
N GLN A 323 22.70 1.64 13.47
CA GLN A 323 23.16 3.03 13.39
C GLN A 323 22.10 3.96 12.81
N TYR A 324 21.38 3.51 11.78
CA TYR A 324 20.25 4.25 11.23
C TYR A 324 19.13 4.44 12.26
N TYR A 325 18.70 3.37 12.91
CA TYR A 325 17.70 3.40 13.97
C TYR A 325 18.11 4.32 15.13
N ASN A 326 19.38 4.29 15.54
CA ASN A 326 19.89 5.19 16.59
C ASN A 326 19.81 6.67 16.19
N ARG A 327 20.03 7.03 14.92
CA ARG A 327 19.81 8.40 14.44
C ARG A 327 18.33 8.78 14.49
N LEU A 328 17.46 7.87 14.08
CA LEU A 328 16.01 8.06 14.13
C LEU A 328 15.52 8.24 15.57
N ARG A 329 16.03 7.41 16.48
CA ARG A 329 15.75 7.46 17.92
C ARG A 329 16.18 8.79 18.53
N LYS A 330 17.41 9.25 18.29
CA LYS A 330 17.87 10.58 18.76
C LYS A 330 16.95 11.71 18.30
N ARG A 331 16.55 11.70 17.03
CA ARG A 331 15.59 12.66 16.47
C ARG A 331 14.24 12.63 17.19
N LEU A 332 13.73 11.44 17.54
CA LEU A 332 12.46 11.28 18.24
C LEU A 332 12.49 11.81 19.69
N PHE A 333 13.61 11.61 20.38
CA PHE A 333 13.79 12.03 21.78
C PHE A 333 14.38 13.44 21.94
N GLY A 334 14.81 14.08 20.85
CA GLY A 334 15.37 15.44 20.86
C GLY A 334 16.82 15.51 21.38
N GLU A 335 17.59 14.43 21.21
CA GLU A 335 18.99 14.29 21.67
C GLU A 335 20.04 14.69 20.61
#